data_AF-A0A9X8R780-F1
#
_entry.id   AF-A0A9X8R780-F1
#
_cell.length_a   1.000
_cell.length_b   1.000
_cell.length_c   1.000
_cell.angle_alpha   90.00
_cell.angle_beta   90.00
_cell.angle_gamma   90.00
#
_symmetry.space_group_name_H-M   'P 1'
#
loop_
_entity.id
_entity.type
_entity.pdbx_description
1 polymer ?
#
loop_
_entity_poly.entity_id
_entity_poly.type
_entity_poly.pdbx_seq_one_letter_code
_entity_poly.pdbx_strand_id
1 'polypeptide(L)'
;MPDFYPSRDGATFRFGQTGKILTEDVRYHVPVQWEVTVDEPTTTRAPRSAEHARSIVCFPVSFTPVAIGEFPMDVTVALPELLPIDGDLAANVADPSYCGDWDITGYTGELEANETYTGFVASWEGSADPGIIGRGVELKSRDATLTWQ
;
A
#
# COMPACT_ATOMS: atom_id res chain seq x y z
N MET A 1 -16.64 12.22 13.05
CA MET A 1 -15.71 12.09 11.91
C MET A 1 -16.01 13.16 10.87
N PRO A 2 -15.01 13.67 10.13
CA PRO A 2 -15.20 14.65 9.06
C PRO A 2 -15.88 14.02 7.83
N ASP A 3 -16.41 14.89 6.95
CA ASP A 3 -16.93 14.48 5.64
C ASP A 3 -15.78 13.88 4.81
N PHE A 4 -16.00 12.66 4.32
CA PHE A 4 -15.00 11.90 3.57
C PHE A 4 -15.67 11.17 2.41
N TYR A 5 -15.08 11.33 1.23
CA TYR A 5 -15.56 10.72 0.00
C TYR A 5 -14.50 9.75 -0.50
N PRO A 6 -14.70 8.43 -0.28
CA PRO A 6 -13.80 7.42 -0.82
C PRO A 6 -13.67 7.55 -2.33
N SER A 7 -12.49 7.20 -2.85
CA SER A 7 -12.28 7.07 -4.28
C SER A 7 -13.24 6.05 -4.86
N ARG A 8 -13.66 6.29 -6.11
CA ARG A 8 -14.53 5.38 -6.83
C ARG A 8 -13.83 4.03 -7.02
N ASP A 9 -14.55 2.94 -6.81
CA ASP A 9 -14.08 1.60 -7.14
C ASP A 9 -13.65 1.49 -8.62
N GLY A 10 -12.51 0.85 -8.87
CA GLY A 10 -11.86 0.75 -10.17
C GLY A 10 -11.17 2.03 -10.64
N ALA A 11 -10.95 3.02 -9.76
CA ALA A 11 -10.24 4.24 -10.14
C ALA A 11 -8.75 3.97 -10.38
N THR A 12 -8.21 4.60 -11.43
CA THR A 12 -6.79 4.62 -11.75
C THR A 12 -6.21 6.00 -11.53
N PHE A 13 -5.08 6.04 -10.85
CA PHE A 13 -4.31 7.22 -10.50
C PHE A 13 -2.95 7.17 -11.19
N ARG A 14 -2.36 8.34 -11.41
CA ARG A 14 -0.93 8.44 -11.70
C ARG A 14 -0.14 8.32 -10.40
N PHE A 15 1.11 7.89 -10.48
CA PHE A 15 2.02 7.97 -9.35
C PHE A 15 2.09 9.39 -8.77
N GLY A 16 2.19 9.48 -7.45
CA GLY A 16 2.14 10.72 -6.67
C GLY A 16 0.73 11.30 -6.48
N GLN A 17 -0.32 10.71 -7.07
CA GLN A 17 -1.70 11.09 -6.77
C GLN A 17 -2.26 10.29 -5.60
N THR A 18 -3.12 10.95 -4.83
CA THR A 18 -3.72 10.38 -3.61
C THR A 18 -5.05 9.71 -3.90
N GLY A 19 -5.17 8.44 -3.52
CA GLY A 19 -6.42 7.70 -3.40
C GLY A 19 -6.98 7.81 -1.98
N LYS A 20 -8.31 7.73 -1.86
CA LYS A 20 -9.03 7.80 -0.58
C LYS A 20 -9.76 6.49 -0.35
N ILE A 21 -9.55 5.87 0.81
CA ILE A 21 -10.21 4.61 1.17
C ILE A 21 -10.70 4.64 2.61
N LEU A 22 -11.62 3.74 2.90
CA LEU A 22 -12.07 3.45 4.25
C LEU A 22 -11.63 2.02 4.59
N THR A 23 -10.98 1.84 5.74
CA THR A 23 -10.85 0.53 6.36
C THR A 23 -11.61 0.51 7.68
N GLU A 24 -11.85 -0.69 8.20
CA GLU A 24 -12.67 -0.88 9.37
C GLU A 24 -12.15 -2.08 10.17
N ASP A 25 -12.12 -1.96 11.50
CA ASP A 25 -11.97 -3.13 12.35
C ASP A 25 -13.22 -4.02 12.25
N VAL A 26 -13.01 -5.30 11.96
CA VAL A 26 -14.11 -6.26 11.74
C VAL A 26 -14.91 -6.53 13.01
N ARG A 27 -14.30 -6.42 14.20
CA ARG A 27 -14.94 -6.86 15.45
C ARG A 27 -15.79 -5.77 16.11
N TYR A 28 -15.29 -4.54 16.11
CA TYR A 28 -15.86 -3.40 16.81
C TYR A 28 -16.30 -2.30 15.86
N HIS A 29 -16.14 -2.50 14.55
CA HIS A 29 -16.64 -1.60 13.51
C HIS A 29 -16.05 -0.19 13.61
N VAL A 30 -14.78 -0.09 14.01
CA VAL A 30 -14.07 1.18 14.12
C VAL A 30 -13.51 1.57 12.75
N PRO A 31 -14.01 2.64 12.11
CA PRO A 31 -13.54 3.05 10.79
C PRO A 31 -12.22 3.84 10.89
N VAL A 32 -11.37 3.70 9.88
CA VAL A 32 -10.25 4.61 9.62
C VAL A 32 -10.31 5.09 8.18
N GLN A 33 -10.34 6.40 8.01
CA GLN A 33 -10.33 7.08 6.71
C GLN A 33 -8.88 7.33 6.32
N TRP A 34 -8.45 6.80 5.18
CA TRP A 34 -7.07 6.92 4.72
C TRP A 34 -6.95 7.72 3.44
N GLU A 35 -5.94 8.57 3.39
CA GLU A 35 -5.32 9.05 2.17
C GLU A 35 -4.07 8.20 1.89
N VAL A 36 -4.03 7.57 0.72
CA VAL A 36 -2.94 6.69 0.28
C VAL A 36 -2.35 7.22 -1.01
N THR A 37 -1.03 7.38 -1.04
CA THR A 37 -0.29 7.80 -2.23
C THR A 37 0.76 6.75 -2.54
N VAL A 38 0.85 6.33 -3.81
CA VAL A 38 1.95 5.50 -4.31
C VAL A 38 2.82 6.37 -5.21
N ASP A 39 4.10 6.46 -4.88
CA ASP A 39 5.07 7.24 -5.65
C ASP A 39 5.70 6.43 -6.77
N GLU A 40 6.36 7.13 -7.70
CA GLU A 40 7.04 6.48 -8.83
C GLU A 40 8.07 5.46 -8.32
N PRO A 41 8.14 4.26 -8.94
CA PRO A 41 9.04 3.24 -8.46
C PRO A 41 10.49 3.59 -8.74
N THR A 42 11.36 3.12 -7.84
CA THR A 42 12.80 3.07 -8.08
C THR A 42 13.24 1.63 -8.32
N THR A 43 14.31 1.43 -9.09
CA THR A 43 14.87 0.10 -9.32
C THR A 43 16.29 0.05 -8.77
N THR A 44 16.56 -0.95 -7.95
CA THR A 44 17.87 -1.18 -7.33
C THR A 44 18.34 -2.60 -7.62
N ARG A 45 19.65 -2.82 -7.44
CA ARG A 45 20.22 -4.16 -7.58
C ARG A 45 19.71 -5.04 -6.44
N ALA A 46 19.28 -6.25 -6.76
CA ALA A 46 18.80 -7.18 -5.75
C ALA A 46 19.89 -7.54 -4.72
N PRO A 47 19.54 -7.60 -3.42
CA PRO A 47 20.47 -8.08 -2.40
C PRO A 47 20.75 -9.57 -2.61
N ARG A 48 21.87 -10.05 -2.08
CA ARG A 48 22.25 -11.48 -2.22
C ARG A 48 21.24 -12.45 -1.60
N SER A 49 20.43 -11.98 -0.65
CA SER A 49 19.36 -12.75 -0.02
C SER A 49 18.14 -12.96 -0.92
N ALA A 50 17.96 -12.13 -1.96
CA ALA A 50 16.87 -12.26 -2.91
C ALA A 50 17.26 -13.29 -3.99
N GLU A 51 17.00 -14.57 -3.71
CA GLU A 51 17.32 -15.65 -4.65
C GLU A 51 16.64 -15.44 -6.00
N HIS A 52 17.38 -15.69 -7.09
CA HIS A 52 16.93 -15.57 -8.48
C HIS A 52 16.61 -14.14 -8.98
N ALA A 53 16.47 -13.15 -8.11
CA ALA A 53 16.27 -11.75 -8.48
C ALA A 53 17.58 -11.09 -8.95
N ARG A 54 17.49 -10.35 -10.06
CA ARG A 54 18.53 -9.43 -10.55
C ARG A 54 18.33 -8.03 -9.99
N SER A 55 17.08 -7.59 -9.97
CA SER A 55 16.65 -6.24 -9.60
C SER A 55 15.48 -6.31 -8.63
N ILE A 56 15.35 -5.32 -7.76
CA ILE A 56 14.14 -5.05 -6.99
C ILE A 56 13.57 -3.71 -7.48
N VAL A 57 12.27 -3.69 -7.72
CA VAL A 57 11.47 -2.51 -8.05
C VAL A 57 10.69 -2.14 -6.80
N CYS A 58 10.90 -0.92 -6.30
CA CYS A 58 10.38 -0.43 -5.04
C CYS A 58 9.41 0.71 -5.28
N PHE A 59 8.15 0.52 -4.91
CA PHE A 59 7.10 1.55 -4.94
C PHE A 59 6.94 2.11 -3.52
N PRO A 60 7.38 3.35 -3.25
CA PRO A 60 7.12 3.99 -1.98
C PRO A 60 5.62 4.25 -1.81
N VAL A 61 5.10 4.02 -0.61
CA VAL A 61 3.69 4.23 -0.27
C VAL A 61 3.61 5.10 0.96
N SER A 62 2.81 6.16 0.88
CA SER A 62 2.45 7.01 2.01
C SER A 62 1.03 6.71 2.46
N PHE A 63 0.84 6.54 3.75
CA PHE A 63 -0.46 6.31 4.40
C PHE A 63 -0.73 7.42 5.40
N THR A 64 -1.82 8.15 5.22
CA THR A 64 -2.22 9.22 6.14
C THR A 64 -3.64 8.95 6.63
N PRO A 65 -3.85 8.56 7.91
CA PRO A 65 -5.19 8.43 8.45
C PRO A 65 -5.76 9.83 8.68
N VAL A 66 -6.74 10.23 7.89
CA VAL A 66 -7.40 11.54 8.00
C VAL A 66 -8.29 11.60 9.24
N ALA A 67 -8.91 10.47 9.58
CA ALA A 67 -9.72 10.32 10.78
C ALA A 67 -9.75 8.87 11.25
N ILE A 68 -9.76 8.71 12.56
CA ILE A 68 -9.86 7.42 13.26
C ILE A 68 -11.15 7.45 14.07
N GLY A 69 -11.97 6.41 13.96
CA GLY A 69 -13.20 6.28 14.72
C GLY A 69 -12.92 6.19 16.23
N GLU A 70 -13.75 6.84 17.03
CA GLU A 70 -13.62 6.78 18.49
C GLU A 70 -14.13 5.43 19.00
N PHE A 71 -13.32 4.77 19.83
CA PHE A 71 -13.71 3.57 20.57
C PHE A 71 -13.08 3.59 21.96
N PRO A 72 -13.72 3.03 23.01
CA PRO A 72 -13.20 3.09 24.39
C PRO A 72 -11.88 2.35 24.63
N MET A 73 -11.40 1.59 23.65
CA MET A 73 -10.17 0.80 23.71
C MET A 73 -9.48 0.88 22.34
N ASP A 74 -8.17 0.70 22.30
CA ASP A 74 -7.46 0.57 21.04
C ASP A 74 -7.82 -0.76 20.35
N VAL A 75 -7.89 -0.73 19.02
CA VAL A 75 -8.22 -1.88 18.18
C VAL A 75 -7.23 -1.99 17.02
N THR A 76 -7.24 -3.12 16.31
CA THR A 76 -6.47 -3.28 15.08
C THR A 76 -7.40 -3.22 13.88
N VAL A 77 -7.24 -2.20 13.05
CA VAL A 77 -7.90 -2.12 11.76
C VAL A 77 -7.08 -2.83 10.69
N ALA A 78 -7.75 -3.37 9.68
CA ALA A 78 -7.06 -3.87 8.51
C ALA A 78 -6.39 -2.71 7.77
N LEU A 79 -5.10 -2.83 7.49
CA LEU A 79 -4.45 -1.99 6.49
C LEU A 79 -4.96 -2.40 5.10
N PRO A 80 -5.02 -1.47 4.13
CA PRO A 80 -5.26 -1.84 2.75
C PRO A 80 -4.22 -2.86 2.27
N GLU A 81 -4.65 -3.83 1.47
CA GLU A 81 -3.74 -4.75 0.81
C GLU A 81 -3.21 -4.08 -0.46
N LEU A 82 -1.89 -4.03 -0.65
CA LEU A 82 -1.28 -3.51 -1.87
C LEU A 82 -0.41 -4.56 -2.54
N LEU A 83 -0.55 -4.69 -3.86
CA LEU A 83 0.16 -5.68 -4.67
C LEU A 83 0.75 -5.04 -5.93
N PRO A 84 1.95 -5.47 -6.36
CA PRO A 84 2.51 -5.01 -7.63
C PRO A 84 1.76 -5.64 -8.81
N ILE A 85 1.54 -4.86 -9.86
CA ILE A 85 0.84 -5.27 -11.09
C ILE A 85 1.59 -4.82 -12.34
N ASP A 86 1.29 -5.43 -13.49
CA ASP A 86 1.64 -4.92 -14.83
C ASP A 86 0.38 -4.95 -15.71
N GLY A 87 -0.27 -3.78 -15.85
CA GLY A 87 -1.63 -3.71 -16.39
C GLY A 87 -2.59 -4.51 -15.51
N ASP A 88 -3.36 -5.42 -16.11
CA ASP A 88 -4.34 -6.26 -15.39
C ASP A 88 -3.73 -7.55 -14.79
N LEU A 89 -2.40 -7.72 -14.88
CA LEU A 89 -1.72 -8.93 -14.42
C LEU A 89 -1.06 -8.70 -13.06
N ALA A 90 -1.19 -9.69 -12.18
CA ALA A 90 -0.38 -9.75 -10.97
C ALA A 90 1.11 -9.87 -11.35
N ALA A 91 1.94 -9.01 -10.79
CA ALA A 91 3.38 -9.04 -11.01
C ALA A 91 4.08 -9.93 -9.98
N ASN A 92 5.38 -10.13 -10.21
CA ASN A 92 6.29 -10.75 -9.27
C ASN A 92 6.28 -9.99 -7.93
N VAL A 93 6.03 -10.68 -6.82
CA VAL A 93 6.05 -10.06 -5.47
C VAL A 93 7.42 -10.27 -4.83
N ALA A 94 8.02 -9.20 -4.32
CA ALA A 94 9.25 -9.23 -3.53
C ALA A 94 8.96 -8.83 -2.07
N ASP A 95 9.91 -9.13 -1.19
CA ASP A 95 9.87 -8.67 0.20
C ASP A 95 10.08 -7.14 0.26
N PRO A 96 9.13 -6.35 0.79
CA PRO A 96 9.26 -4.90 0.93
C PRO A 96 10.48 -4.45 1.74
N SER A 97 10.98 -5.29 2.65
CA SER A 97 12.18 -4.97 3.45
C SER A 97 13.46 -4.79 2.62
N TYR A 98 13.46 -5.22 1.35
CA TYR A 98 14.54 -4.92 0.42
C TYR A 98 14.56 -3.45 -0.03
N CYS A 99 13.45 -2.73 0.11
CA CYS A 99 13.29 -1.34 -0.30
C CYS A 99 13.56 -0.36 0.84
N GLY A 100 13.25 -0.74 2.07
CA GLY A 100 13.44 0.07 3.26
C GLY A 100 12.59 -0.43 4.42
N ASP A 101 12.65 0.31 5.52
CA ASP A 101 11.77 0.07 6.66
C ASP A 101 10.36 0.58 6.37
N TRP A 102 9.39 0.01 7.09
CA TRP A 102 8.00 0.45 7.13
C TRP A 102 7.64 0.76 8.58
N ASP A 103 6.82 1.77 8.82
CA ASP A 103 6.49 2.23 10.18
C ASP A 103 4.99 2.18 10.50
N ILE A 104 4.15 1.86 9.51
CA ILE A 104 2.71 1.76 9.71
C ILE A 104 2.30 0.45 10.37
N THR A 105 1.40 0.56 11.36
CA THR A 105 0.67 -0.56 11.92
C THR A 105 -0.84 -0.31 11.78
N GLY A 106 -1.63 -1.39 11.79
CA GLY A 106 -3.10 -1.26 11.84
C GLY A 106 -3.63 -0.93 13.24
N TYR A 107 -2.77 -0.78 14.26
CA TYR A 107 -3.21 -0.61 15.64
C TYR A 107 -3.54 0.85 15.94
N THR A 108 -4.80 1.15 16.27
CA THR A 108 -5.29 2.52 16.40
C THR A 108 -4.64 3.31 17.53
N GLY A 109 -4.06 2.65 18.53
CA GLY A 109 -3.32 3.32 19.60
C GLY A 109 -1.94 3.87 19.18
N GLU A 110 -1.45 3.46 18.02
CA GLU A 110 -0.20 3.93 17.40
C GLU A 110 -0.46 4.86 16.20
N LEU A 111 -1.73 5.08 15.83
CA LEU A 111 -2.11 5.92 14.71
C LEU A 111 -2.53 7.31 15.20
N GLU A 112 -1.95 8.35 14.60
CA GLU A 112 -2.34 9.74 14.82
C GLU A 112 -2.98 10.33 13.57
N ALA A 113 -4.13 10.99 13.75
CA ALA A 113 -4.83 11.60 12.63
C ALA A 113 -3.99 12.71 11.98
N ASN A 114 -3.82 12.62 10.66
CA ASN A 114 -2.99 13.48 9.81
C ASN A 114 -1.47 13.30 9.97
N GLU A 115 -1.01 12.27 10.68
CA GLU A 115 0.38 11.83 10.61
C GLU A 115 0.59 10.91 9.40
N THR A 116 1.66 11.11 8.64
CA THR A 116 1.97 10.29 7.47
C THR A 116 2.97 9.20 7.84
N TYR A 117 2.55 7.95 7.64
CA TYR A 117 3.36 6.76 7.75
C TYR A 117 3.84 6.30 6.36
N THR A 118 4.93 5.57 6.32
CA THR A 118 5.60 5.13 5.10
C THR A 118 5.76 3.62 5.03
N GLY A 119 5.70 3.11 3.80
CA GLY A 119 5.95 1.71 3.51
C GLY A 119 6.31 1.51 2.05
N PHE A 120 6.38 0.25 1.64
CA PHE A 120 6.76 -0.11 0.28
C PHE A 120 5.92 -1.27 -0.25
N VAL A 121 5.65 -1.22 -1.55
CA VAL A 121 5.32 -2.41 -2.35
C VAL A 121 6.54 -2.77 -3.16
N ALA A 122 6.91 -4.04 -3.20
CA ALA A 122 8.12 -4.48 -3.89
C ALA A 122 7.80 -5.55 -4.94
N SER A 123 8.43 -5.41 -6.09
CA SER A 123 8.48 -6.40 -7.17
C SER A 123 9.92 -6.78 -7.47
N TRP A 124 10.14 -7.94 -8.09
CA TRP A 124 11.48 -8.33 -8.56
C TRP A 124 11.50 -8.61 -10.07
N GLU A 125 12.69 -8.48 -10.65
CA GLU A 125 13.02 -8.91 -12.01
C GLU A 125 14.04 -10.05 -11.91
N GLY A 126 13.78 -11.18 -12.56
CA GLY A 126 14.66 -12.34 -12.49
C GLY A 126 15.93 -12.23 -13.34
N SER A 127 16.95 -12.99 -12.98
CA SER A 127 18.24 -12.98 -13.69
C SER A 127 18.25 -13.75 -15.01
N ALA A 128 17.50 -14.86 -15.08
CA ALA A 128 17.42 -15.73 -16.26
C ALA A 128 16.09 -15.59 -17.00
N ASP A 129 15.00 -15.50 -16.25
CA ASP A 129 13.65 -15.15 -16.72
C ASP A 129 13.19 -13.93 -15.91
N PRO A 130 12.94 -12.78 -16.55
CA PRO A 130 12.45 -11.59 -15.86
C PRO A 130 11.15 -11.81 -15.09
N GLY A 131 10.28 -12.72 -15.52
CA GLY A 131 8.90 -12.82 -15.05
C GLY A 131 8.08 -11.55 -15.38
N ILE A 132 7.00 -11.31 -14.63
CA ILE A 132 6.18 -10.09 -14.78
C ILE A 132 6.68 -9.04 -13.79
N ILE A 133 7.33 -8.00 -14.29
CA ILE A 133 7.88 -6.93 -13.46
C ILE A 133 6.76 -5.95 -13.12
N GLY A 134 6.60 -5.61 -11.85
CA GLY A 134 5.64 -4.59 -11.42
C GLY A 134 5.91 -3.26 -12.09
N ARG A 135 4.88 -2.71 -12.75
CA ARG A 135 4.84 -1.36 -13.32
C ARG A 135 3.77 -0.46 -12.69
N GLY A 136 2.92 -1.04 -11.87
CA GLY A 136 1.90 -0.36 -11.11
C GLY A 136 1.68 -1.03 -9.75
N VAL A 137 0.80 -0.41 -8.96
CA VAL A 137 0.33 -0.97 -7.69
C VAL A 137 -1.19 -1.01 -7.70
N GLU A 138 -1.75 -2.14 -7.33
CA GLU A 138 -3.16 -2.30 -7.02
C GLU A 138 -3.34 -2.24 -5.50
N LEU A 139 -4.30 -1.46 -5.04
CA LEU A 139 -4.78 -1.47 -3.67
C LEU A 139 -6.16 -2.11 -3.64
N LYS A 140 -6.35 -3.07 -2.74
CA LYS A 140 -7.65 -3.68 -2.44
C LYS A 140 -8.07 -3.36 -1.01
N SER A 141 -9.29 -2.87 -0.89
CA SER A 141 -10.03 -2.80 0.37
C SER A 141 -11.33 -3.58 0.24
N ARG A 142 -12.13 -3.60 1.30
CA ARG A 142 -13.46 -4.25 1.28
C ARG A 142 -14.38 -3.66 0.21
N ASP A 143 -14.29 -2.34 -0.01
CA ASP A 143 -15.28 -1.59 -0.77
C ASP A 143 -14.73 -0.98 -2.07
N ALA A 144 -13.42 -1.04 -2.30
CA ALA A 144 -12.81 -0.49 -3.51
C ALA A 144 -11.51 -1.20 -3.91
N THR A 145 -11.29 -1.28 -5.21
CA THR A 145 -10.00 -1.55 -5.84
C THR A 145 -9.50 -0.27 -6.51
N LEU A 146 -8.28 0.16 -6.18
CA LEU A 146 -7.63 1.34 -6.75
C LEU A 146 -6.31 0.93 -7.42
N THR A 147 -5.86 1.68 -8.41
CA THR A 147 -4.62 1.40 -9.14
C THR A 147 -3.76 2.64 -9.32
N TRP A 148 -2.43 2.49 -9.29
CA TRP A 148 -1.45 3.54 -9.63
C TRP A 148 -0.54 3.05 -10.75
N GLN A 149 -0.44 3.83 -11.84
CA GLN A 149 0.42 3.56 -13.01
C GLN A 149 0.72 4.81 -13.85
#